data_AF-A0A2A6FJF6-F1
#
_entry.id   AF-A0A2A6FJF6-F1
#
_cell.length_a   1.000
_cell.length_b   1.000
_cell.length_c   1.000
_cell.angle_alpha   90.00
_cell.angle_beta   90.00
_cell.angle_gamma   90.00
#
_symmetry.space_group_name_H-M   'P 1'
#
loop_
_entity.id
_entity.type
_entity.pdbx_description
1 polymer ?
#
loop_
_entity_poly.entity_id
_entity_poly.type
_entity_poly.pdbx_seq_one_letter_code
_entity_poly.pdbx_strand_id
1 'polypeptide(L)'
;MTRDAFLRTLRLGLAGLPPQEIEDIVGDYAAHFAESDASGRGEAEVAAALGDPARLARELRAEAGLRRFEAHWSVSNMLAAMLALAGLAFVDIVFLLPLLITAIVLALGLGIALVAIGALGIKIILTTLLFDIGGAITVTLGHLFIGAGLVSFFLGGGALLLLALSAGIRVLGRYARLHSRLAQPDHDRV
;
A
#
# COMPACT_ATOMS: atom_id res chain seq x y z
N MET A 1 -40.15 -36.20 22.88
CA MET A 1 -39.30 -35.75 23.99
C MET A 1 -40.06 -34.73 24.82
N THR A 2 -39.77 -34.60 26.12
CA THR A 2 -40.29 -33.52 26.96
C THR A 2 -39.47 -32.25 26.79
N ARG A 3 -40.04 -31.08 27.07
CA ARG A 3 -39.36 -29.78 26.99
C ARG A 3 -38.03 -29.76 27.75
N ASP A 4 -38.01 -30.24 28.99
CA ASP A 4 -36.81 -30.29 29.83
C ASP A 4 -35.72 -31.23 29.32
N ALA A 5 -36.08 -32.27 28.57
CA ALA A 5 -35.10 -33.14 27.93
C ALA A 5 -34.46 -32.44 26.72
N PHE A 6 -35.25 -31.68 25.96
CA PHE A 6 -34.78 -30.93 24.79
C PHE A 6 -33.81 -29.82 25.19
N LEU A 7 -34.21 -28.95 26.12
CA LEU A 7 -33.40 -27.80 26.55
C LEU A 7 -32.08 -28.24 27.20
N ARG A 8 -32.09 -29.32 27.98
CA ARG A 8 -30.88 -29.90 28.58
C ARG A 8 -29.90 -30.42 27.52
N THR A 9 -30.41 -31.09 26.49
CA THR A 9 -29.59 -31.63 25.40
C THR A 9 -29.01 -30.51 24.53
N LEU A 10 -29.81 -29.47 24.25
CA LEU A 10 -29.36 -28.27 23.55
C LEU A 10 -28.24 -27.56 24.33
N ARG A 11 -28.44 -27.35 25.64
CA ARG A 11 -27.44 -26.73 26.53
C ARG A 11 -26.13 -27.51 26.58
N LEU A 12 -26.21 -28.84 26.65
CA LEU A 12 -25.02 -29.72 26.60
C LEU A 12 -24.30 -29.63 25.26
N GLY A 13 -25.03 -29.54 24.14
CA GLY A 13 -24.44 -29.40 22.81
C GLY A 13 -23.78 -28.03 22.58
N LEU A 14 -24.26 -26.98 23.23
CA LEU A 14 -23.69 -25.63 23.20
C LEU A 14 -22.49 -25.45 24.15
N ALA A 15 -22.11 -26.48 24.92
CA ALA A 15 -21.02 -26.42 25.88
C ALA A 15 -19.67 -26.09 25.21
N GLY A 16 -19.17 -24.86 25.43
CA GLY A 16 -17.98 -24.31 24.77
C GLY A 16 -18.18 -22.90 24.22
N LEU A 17 -19.43 -22.43 24.15
CA LEU A 17 -19.77 -21.01 24.00
C LEU A 17 -19.72 -20.27 25.34
N PRO A 18 -19.64 -18.92 25.34
CA PRO A 18 -19.75 -18.11 26.56
C PRO A 18 -21.05 -18.45 27.33
N PRO A 19 -21.01 -18.52 28.67
CA PRO A 19 -22.16 -18.92 29.49
C PRO A 19 -23.41 -18.07 29.24
N GLN A 20 -23.20 -16.77 28.97
CA GLN A 20 -24.26 -15.79 28.73
C GLN A 20 -24.99 -16.08 27.41
N GLU A 21 -24.25 -16.36 26.34
CA GLU A 21 -24.78 -16.72 25.02
C GLU A 21 -25.56 -18.05 25.07
N ILE A 22 -25.10 -19.00 25.89
CA ILE A 22 -25.80 -20.27 26.10
C ILE A 22 -27.15 -20.05 26.79
N GLU A 23 -27.19 -19.20 27.82
CA GLU A 23 -28.44 -18.88 28.53
C GLU A 23 -29.41 -18.12 27.64
N ASP A 24 -28.93 -17.18 26.82
CA ASP A 24 -29.76 -16.41 25.90
C ASP A 24 -30.41 -17.35 24.86
N ILE A 25 -29.62 -18.20 24.20
CA ILE A 25 -30.14 -19.17 23.22
C ILE A 25 -31.13 -20.14 23.87
N VAL A 26 -30.78 -20.72 25.03
CA VAL A 26 -31.67 -21.66 25.73
C VAL A 26 -32.95 -20.95 26.19
N GLY A 27 -32.85 -19.69 26.61
CA GLY A 27 -33.98 -18.83 27.01
C GLY A 27 -34.96 -18.57 25.88
N ASP A 28 -34.48 -18.26 24.68
CA ASP A 28 -35.32 -18.02 23.49
C ASP A 28 -36.13 -19.27 23.12
N TYR A 29 -35.49 -20.44 23.10
CA TYR A 29 -36.20 -21.69 22.85
C TYR A 29 -37.15 -22.05 24.00
N ALA A 30 -36.76 -21.79 25.25
CA ALA A 30 -37.60 -22.02 26.42
C ALA A 30 -38.88 -21.17 26.39
N ALA A 31 -38.81 -19.94 25.87
CA ALA A 31 -39.95 -19.06 25.63
C ALA A 31 -40.82 -19.57 24.48
N HIS A 32 -40.22 -20.03 23.38
CA HIS A 32 -40.96 -20.57 22.25
C HIS A 32 -41.76 -21.84 22.63
N PHE A 33 -41.19 -22.71 23.48
CA PHE A 33 -41.93 -23.83 24.05
C PHE A 33 -43.10 -23.38 24.93
N ALA A 34 -42.95 -22.30 25.71
CA ALA A 34 -44.02 -21.78 26.57
C ALA A 34 -45.18 -21.15 25.76
N GLU A 35 -44.87 -20.47 24.66
CA GLU A 35 -45.86 -19.93 23.73
C GLU A 35 -46.61 -21.04 22.97
N SER A 36 -45.90 -22.11 22.62
CA SER A 36 -46.50 -23.27 21.96
C SER A 36 -47.44 -24.04 22.89
N ASP A 37 -47.11 -24.11 24.19
CA ASP A 37 -47.98 -24.67 25.21
C ASP A 37 -49.26 -23.82 25.41
N ALA A 38 -49.11 -22.49 25.45
CA ALA A 38 -50.23 -21.56 25.55
C ALA A 38 -51.19 -21.58 24.34
N SER A 39 -50.69 -21.97 23.16
CA SER A 39 -51.48 -22.15 21.93
C SER A 39 -52.05 -23.57 21.77
N GLY A 40 -51.87 -24.44 22.77
CA GLY A 40 -52.46 -25.78 22.82
C GLY A 40 -51.72 -26.84 21.99
N ARG A 41 -50.47 -26.57 21.55
CA ARG A 41 -49.62 -27.57 20.88
C ARG A 41 -48.82 -28.33 21.93
N GLY A 42 -48.94 -29.66 21.94
CA GLY A 42 -48.24 -30.49 22.91
C GLY A 42 -46.72 -30.41 22.77
N GLU A 43 -45.99 -30.43 23.88
CA GLU A 43 -44.52 -30.33 23.91
C GLU A 43 -43.81 -31.30 22.94
N ALA A 44 -44.39 -32.49 22.77
CA ALA A 44 -43.85 -33.53 21.89
C ALA A 44 -43.92 -33.15 20.40
N GLU A 45 -44.94 -32.40 19.97
CA GLU A 45 -45.05 -31.88 18.60
C GLU A 45 -44.06 -30.75 18.35
N VAL A 46 -43.88 -29.86 19.33
CA VAL A 46 -42.93 -28.74 19.22
C VAL A 46 -41.50 -29.27 19.14
N ALA A 47 -41.15 -30.26 19.98
CA ALA A 47 -39.87 -30.93 19.91
C ALA A 47 -39.64 -31.68 18.58
N ALA A 48 -40.69 -32.28 18.01
CA ALA A 48 -40.60 -32.93 16.70
C ALA A 48 -40.44 -31.91 15.56
N ALA A 49 -41.05 -30.74 15.66
CA ALA A 49 -40.93 -29.66 14.68
C ALA A 49 -39.55 -29.00 14.71
N LEU A 50 -38.95 -28.87 15.90
CA LEU A 50 -37.59 -28.34 16.09
C LEU A 50 -36.48 -29.35 15.72
N GLY A 51 -36.80 -30.64 15.65
CA GLY A 51 -35.88 -31.68 15.21
C GLY A 51 -34.89 -32.13 16.30
N ASP A 52 -33.69 -32.54 15.90
CA ASP A 52 -32.67 -33.08 16.81
C ASP A 52 -31.89 -31.95 17.53
N PRO A 53 -32.03 -31.79 18.86
CA PRO A 53 -31.36 -30.74 19.62
C PRO A 53 -29.83 -30.84 19.58
N ALA A 54 -29.27 -32.04 19.42
CA ALA A 54 -27.81 -32.21 19.32
C ALA A 54 -27.26 -31.67 17.99
N ARG A 55 -28.06 -31.81 16.92
CA ARG A 55 -27.71 -31.32 15.58
C ARG A 55 -27.84 -29.80 15.52
N LEU A 56 -28.92 -29.26 16.07
CA LEU A 56 -29.15 -27.81 16.21
C LEU A 56 -28.03 -27.13 17.01
N ALA A 57 -27.61 -27.74 18.12
CA ALA A 57 -26.50 -27.21 18.92
C ALA A 57 -25.16 -27.18 18.15
N ARG A 58 -24.88 -28.19 17.32
CA ARG A 58 -23.67 -28.21 16.48
C ARG A 58 -23.70 -27.11 15.41
N GLU A 59 -24.86 -26.86 14.82
CA GLU A 59 -25.04 -25.84 13.79
C GLU A 59 -24.83 -24.44 14.37
N LEU A 60 -25.52 -24.12 15.47
CA LEU A 60 -25.37 -22.85 16.19
C LEU A 60 -23.92 -22.62 16.65
N ARG A 61 -23.25 -23.65 17.15
CA ARG A 61 -21.83 -23.57 17.54
C ARG A 61 -20.91 -23.34 16.35
N ALA A 62 -21.17 -23.99 15.22
CA ALA A 62 -20.37 -23.80 14.01
C ALA A 62 -20.52 -22.38 13.47
N GLU A 63 -21.74 -21.84 13.46
CA GLU A 63 -22.02 -20.48 13.02
C GLU A 63 -21.39 -19.43 13.94
N ALA A 64 -21.53 -19.59 15.26
CA ALA A 64 -20.88 -18.73 16.25
C ALA A 64 -19.34 -18.81 16.16
N GLY A 65 -18.79 -20.01 15.92
CA GLY A 65 -17.36 -20.21 15.69
C GLY A 65 -16.86 -19.48 14.44
N LEU A 66 -17.57 -19.60 13.32
CA LEU A 66 -17.27 -18.93 12.05
C LEU A 66 -17.32 -17.41 12.18
N ARG A 67 -18.40 -16.85 12.74
CA ARG A 67 -18.54 -15.41 12.97
C ARG A 67 -17.40 -14.85 13.83
N ARG A 68 -16.98 -15.59 14.84
CA ARG A 68 -15.89 -15.18 15.74
C ARG A 68 -14.51 -15.29 15.08
N PHE A 69 -14.32 -16.29 14.21
CA PHE A 69 -13.13 -16.43 13.37
C PHE A 69 -13.04 -15.29 12.34
N GLU A 70 -14.13 -14.96 11.65
CA GLU A 70 -14.19 -13.82 10.72
C GLU A 70 -13.94 -12.47 11.42
N ALA A 71 -14.49 -12.28 12.63
CA ALA A 71 -14.28 -11.07 13.41
C ALA A 71 -12.82 -10.89 13.85
N HIS A 72 -12.09 -11.96 14.18
CA HIS A 72 -10.69 -11.88 14.62
C HIS A 72 -9.69 -11.80 13.46
N TRP A 73 -10.00 -12.39 12.30
CA TRP A 73 -9.11 -12.35 11.13
C TRP A 73 -9.13 -11.00 10.38
N SER A 74 -10.20 -10.20 10.46
CA SER A 74 -10.28 -8.96 9.66
C SER A 74 -9.66 -7.74 10.34
N VAL A 75 -9.88 -7.53 11.63
CA VAL A 75 -9.52 -6.25 12.29
C VAL A 75 -8.02 -6.14 12.57
N SER A 76 -7.40 -7.20 13.09
CA SER A 76 -5.96 -7.19 13.39
C SER A 76 -5.12 -7.20 12.12
N ASN A 77 -5.54 -7.93 11.08
CA ASN A 77 -4.79 -8.02 9.84
C ASN A 77 -4.89 -6.71 9.04
N MET A 78 -6.05 -6.03 9.09
CA MET A 78 -6.23 -4.70 8.52
C MET A 78 -5.41 -3.63 9.27
N LEU A 79 -5.39 -3.67 10.61
CA LEU A 79 -4.51 -2.80 11.42
C LEU A 79 -3.03 -3.05 11.12
N ALA A 80 -2.60 -4.31 11.01
CA ALA A 80 -1.24 -4.67 10.64
C ALA A 80 -0.89 -4.18 9.22
N ALA A 81 -1.80 -4.31 8.26
CA ALA A 81 -1.62 -3.78 6.90
C ALA A 81 -1.56 -2.24 6.89
N MET A 82 -2.42 -1.56 7.65
CA MET A 82 -2.37 -0.11 7.80
C MET A 82 -1.06 0.36 8.43
N LEU A 83 -0.59 -0.32 9.48
CA LEU A 83 0.68 0.01 10.13
C LEU A 83 1.87 -0.25 9.21
N ALA A 84 1.84 -1.34 8.43
CA ALA A 84 2.86 -1.64 7.42
C ALA A 84 2.88 -0.60 6.30
N LEU A 85 1.71 -0.20 5.79
CA LEU A 85 1.58 0.87 4.78
C LEU A 85 2.04 2.22 5.34
N ALA A 86 1.67 2.56 6.58
CA ALA A 86 2.11 3.78 7.24
C ALA A 86 3.63 3.78 7.48
N GLY A 87 4.20 2.65 7.88
CA GLY A 87 5.65 2.47 8.04
C GLY A 87 6.40 2.59 6.71
N LEU A 88 5.86 2.01 5.64
CA LEU A 88 6.42 2.13 4.30
C LEU A 88 6.37 3.58 3.79
N ALA A 89 5.23 4.25 3.97
CA ALA A 89 5.07 5.67 3.63
C ALA A 89 6.02 6.57 4.43
N PHE A 90 6.24 6.26 5.72
CA PHE A 90 7.21 6.98 6.54
C PHE A 90 8.64 6.83 6.01
N VAL A 91 9.05 5.60 5.64
CA VAL A 91 10.37 5.36 5.03
C VAL A 91 10.51 6.10 3.70
N ASP A 92 9.49 6.09 2.85
CA ASP A 92 9.50 6.82 1.58
C ASP A 92 9.63 8.34 1.81
N ILE A 93 8.91 8.91 2.78
CA ILE A 93 8.98 10.34 3.09
C ILE A 93 10.34 10.73 3.69
N VAL A 94 10.93 9.89 4.54
CA VAL A 94 12.19 10.22 5.22
C VAL A 94 13.41 9.98 4.33
N PHE A 95 13.38 8.98 3.47
CA PHE A 95 14.54 8.61 2.66
C PHE A 95 14.38 8.97 1.18
N LEU A 96 13.25 8.61 0.57
CA LEU A 96 13.05 8.76 -0.87
C LEU A 96 12.80 10.23 -1.24
N LEU A 97 11.98 10.95 -0.47
CA LEU A 97 11.66 12.35 -0.75
C LEU A 97 12.91 13.28 -0.68
N PRO A 98 13.76 13.24 0.36
CA PRO A 98 14.94 14.11 0.43
C PRO A 98 15.98 13.72 -0.61
N LEU A 99 16.12 12.42 -0.91
CA LEU A 99 16.99 11.94 -1.98
C LEU A 99 16.54 12.50 -3.34
N LEU A 100 15.23 12.48 -3.63
CA LEU A 100 14.66 13.03 -4.85
C LEU A 100 14.90 14.54 -4.95
N ILE A 101 14.62 15.28 -3.88
CA ILE A 101 14.85 16.74 -3.83
C ILE A 101 16.34 17.04 -4.08
N THR A 102 17.24 16.34 -3.40
CA THR A 102 18.69 16.51 -3.55
C THR A 102 19.12 16.24 -4.99
N ALA A 103 18.63 15.17 -5.61
CA ALA A 103 18.94 14.85 -7.00
C ALA A 103 18.45 15.94 -7.98
N ILE A 104 17.24 16.48 -7.77
CA ILE A 104 16.69 17.57 -8.59
C ILE A 104 17.52 18.84 -8.43
N VAL A 105 17.81 19.25 -7.19
CA VAL A 105 18.61 20.44 -6.90
C VAL A 105 20.01 20.31 -7.50
N LEU A 106 20.64 19.14 -7.38
CA LEU A 106 21.97 18.88 -7.93
C LEU A 106 21.95 18.92 -9.47
N ALA A 107 20.95 18.29 -10.10
CA ALA A 107 20.79 18.32 -11.55
C ALA A 107 20.57 19.74 -12.07
N LEU A 108 19.74 20.53 -11.38
CA LEU A 108 19.48 21.92 -11.74
C LEU A 108 20.73 22.78 -11.55
N GLY A 109 21.42 22.65 -10.41
CA GLY A 109 22.64 23.39 -10.13
C GLY A 109 23.75 23.08 -11.13
N LEU A 110 23.95 21.81 -11.47
CA LEU A 110 24.92 21.39 -12.47
C LEU A 110 24.52 21.86 -13.88
N GLY A 111 23.23 21.84 -14.21
CA GLY A 111 22.69 22.40 -15.45
C GLY A 111 22.95 23.90 -15.59
N ILE A 112 22.67 24.68 -14.54
CA ILE A 112 22.94 26.13 -14.52
C ILE A 112 24.44 26.39 -14.66
N ALA A 113 25.28 25.66 -13.92
CA ALA A 113 26.73 25.80 -14.02
C ALA A 113 27.24 25.50 -15.43
N LEU A 114 26.76 24.43 -16.06
CA LEU A 114 27.10 24.09 -17.44
C LEU A 114 26.70 25.20 -18.43
N VAL A 115 25.48 25.72 -18.31
CA VAL A 115 25.01 26.84 -19.15
C VAL A 115 25.88 28.08 -18.97
N ALA A 116 26.25 28.42 -17.73
CA ALA A 116 27.13 29.56 -17.44
C ALA A 116 28.53 29.38 -18.06
N ILE A 117 29.09 28.17 -17.97
CA ILE A 117 30.38 27.81 -18.57
C ILE A 117 30.30 27.92 -20.11
N GLY A 118 29.25 27.38 -20.73
CA GLY A 118 29.03 27.47 -22.16
C GLY A 118 28.86 28.91 -22.64
N ALA A 119 28.07 29.72 -21.93
CA ALA A 119 27.88 31.14 -22.22
C ALA A 119 29.19 31.93 -22.11
N LEU A 120 30.04 31.62 -21.12
CA LEU A 120 31.37 32.20 -20.98
C LEU A 120 32.27 31.82 -22.17
N GLY A 121 32.25 30.56 -22.60
CA GLY A 121 32.99 30.10 -23.78
C GLY A 121 32.57 30.85 -25.05
N ILE A 122 31.27 30.99 -25.29
CA ILE A 122 30.73 31.75 -26.42
C ILE A 122 31.14 33.22 -26.34
N LYS A 123 31.05 33.84 -25.16
CA LYS A 123 31.46 35.23 -24.94
C LYS A 123 32.92 35.43 -25.33
N ILE A 124 33.83 34.56 -24.88
CA ILE A 124 35.26 34.66 -25.17
C ILE A 124 35.53 34.58 -26.68
N ILE A 125 34.87 33.65 -27.38
CA ILE A 125 34.98 33.53 -28.85
C ILE A 125 34.51 34.82 -29.52
N LEU A 126 33.33 35.30 -29.12
CA LEU A 126 32.69 36.47 -29.73
C LEU A 126 33.51 37.76 -29.51
N THR A 127 34.02 37.98 -28.29
CA THR A 127 34.86 39.14 -28.00
C THR A 127 36.18 39.11 -28.74
N THR A 128 36.78 37.92 -28.88
CA THR A 128 38.04 37.75 -29.62
C THR A 128 37.82 38.05 -31.11
N LEU A 129 36.74 37.53 -31.70
CA LEU A 129 36.47 37.71 -33.12
C LEU A 129 36.10 39.15 -33.50
N LEU A 130 35.38 39.87 -32.62
CA LEU A 130 34.89 41.22 -32.89
C LEU A 130 35.89 42.34 -32.55
N PHE A 131 36.69 42.17 -31.50
CA PHE A 131 37.52 43.26 -30.95
C PHE A 131 39.04 43.03 -31.08
N ASP A 132 39.50 41.82 -31.38
CA ASP A 132 40.93 41.46 -31.45
C ASP A 132 41.43 41.23 -32.89
N ILE A 133 40.90 41.98 -33.86
CA ILE A 133 41.18 41.81 -35.31
C ILE A 133 42.65 42.15 -35.68
N GLY A 134 43.41 42.80 -34.78
CA GLY A 134 44.82 43.16 -34.98
C GLY A 134 45.80 42.58 -33.94
N GLY A 135 45.35 41.66 -33.09
CA GLY A 135 46.15 41.05 -32.03
C GLY A 135 47.21 40.07 -32.55
N ALA A 136 48.15 39.68 -31.68
CA ALA A 136 49.12 38.63 -32.01
C ALA A 136 48.39 37.30 -32.24
N ILE A 137 48.63 36.67 -33.39
CA ILE A 137 47.94 35.44 -33.84
C ILE A 137 47.95 34.35 -32.75
N THR A 138 49.04 34.22 -31.99
CA THR A 138 49.16 33.25 -30.90
C THR A 138 48.16 33.47 -29.77
N VAL A 139 47.87 34.72 -29.41
CA VAL A 139 46.92 35.09 -28.35
C VAL A 139 45.49 34.87 -28.82
N THR A 140 45.18 35.29 -30.06
CA THR A 140 43.86 35.11 -30.67
C THR A 140 43.50 33.63 -30.82
N LEU A 141 44.44 32.79 -31.27
CA LEU A 141 44.25 31.34 -31.32
C LEU A 141 44.05 30.74 -29.93
N GLY A 142 44.84 31.17 -28.94
CA GLY A 142 44.73 30.70 -27.56
C GLY A 142 43.33 30.93 -26.97
N HIS A 143 42.79 32.14 -27.12
CA HIS A 143 41.43 32.46 -26.68
C HIS A 143 40.35 31.66 -27.43
N LEU A 144 40.55 31.42 -28.73
CA LEU A 144 39.62 30.62 -29.53
C LEU A 144 39.60 29.15 -29.05
N PHE A 145 40.75 28.56 -28.75
CA PHE A 145 40.83 27.19 -28.22
C PHE A 145 40.21 27.08 -26.82
N ILE A 146 40.44 28.05 -25.95
CA ILE A 146 39.82 28.10 -24.61
C ILE A 146 38.30 28.18 -24.74
N GLY A 147 37.81 29.10 -25.59
CA GLY A 147 36.39 29.27 -25.85
C GLY A 147 35.75 28.01 -26.44
N ALA A 148 36.39 27.39 -27.44
CA ALA A 148 35.92 26.15 -28.05
C ALA A 148 35.90 25.00 -27.02
N GLY A 149 36.91 24.88 -26.17
CA GLY A 149 36.96 23.90 -25.10
C GLY A 149 35.81 24.04 -24.09
N LEU A 150 35.51 25.27 -23.68
CA LEU A 150 34.38 25.58 -22.78
C LEU A 150 33.02 25.21 -23.42
N VAL A 151 32.85 25.49 -24.71
CA VAL A 151 31.62 25.13 -25.45
C VAL A 151 31.49 23.63 -25.63
N SER A 152 32.58 22.92 -25.97
CA SER A 152 32.59 21.46 -26.04
C SER A 152 32.31 20.82 -24.68
N PHE A 153 32.82 21.40 -23.59
CA PHE A 153 32.52 20.95 -22.23
C PHE A 153 31.04 21.15 -21.88
N PHE A 154 30.43 22.26 -22.28
CA PHE A 154 28.99 22.47 -22.13
C PHE A 154 28.17 21.41 -22.89
N LEU A 155 28.49 21.14 -24.15
CA LEU A 155 27.80 20.11 -24.94
C LEU A 155 27.99 18.71 -24.36
N GLY A 156 29.23 18.33 -24.06
CA GLY A 156 29.55 17.01 -23.53
C GLY A 156 29.00 16.79 -22.12
N GLY A 157 29.20 17.76 -21.24
CA GLY A 157 28.66 17.75 -19.88
C GLY A 157 27.13 17.77 -19.86
N GLY A 158 26.51 18.56 -20.75
CA GLY A 158 25.06 18.59 -20.93
C GLY A 158 24.50 17.25 -21.41
N ALA A 159 25.14 16.62 -22.39
CA ALA A 159 24.75 15.29 -22.86
C ALA A 159 24.84 14.24 -21.75
N LEU A 160 25.93 14.23 -20.98
CA LEU A 160 26.10 13.33 -19.84
C LEU A 160 25.04 13.55 -18.75
N LEU A 161 24.72 14.81 -18.45
CA LEU A 161 23.69 15.17 -17.47
C LEU A 161 22.30 14.69 -17.94
N LEU A 162 21.96 14.86 -19.22
CA LEU A 162 20.71 14.36 -19.79
C LEU A 162 20.64 12.84 -19.78
N LEU A 163 21.74 12.15 -20.08
CA LEU A 163 21.82 10.69 -19.97
C LEU A 163 21.62 10.22 -18.53
N ALA A 164 22.27 10.88 -17.56
CA ALA A 164 22.10 10.59 -16.15
C ALA A 164 20.65 10.82 -15.69
N LEU A 165 20.02 11.93 -16.10
CA LEU A 165 18.63 12.23 -15.76
C LEU A 165 17.66 11.22 -16.38
N SER A 166 17.86 10.86 -17.66
CA SER A 166 17.03 9.85 -18.33
C SER A 166 17.20 8.44 -17.73
N ALA A 167 18.40 8.08 -17.27
CA ALA A 167 18.63 6.86 -16.52
C ALA A 167 17.90 6.91 -15.16
N GLY A 168 18.01 8.03 -14.45
CA GLY A 168 17.31 8.27 -13.17
C GLY A 168 15.79 8.12 -13.30
N ILE A 169 15.17 8.77 -14.29
CA ILE A 169 13.73 8.66 -14.56
C ILE A 169 13.32 7.21 -14.86
N ARG A 170 14.13 6.46 -15.60
CA ARG A 170 13.85 5.04 -15.90
C ARG A 170 13.91 4.16 -14.66
N VAL A 171 14.88 4.39 -13.77
CA VAL A 171 14.98 3.70 -12.48
C VAL A 171 13.78 4.03 -11.61
N LEU A 172 13.42 5.31 -11.51
CA LEU A 172 12.26 5.76 -10.73
C LEU A 172 10.95 5.17 -11.29
N GLY A 173 10.80 5.15 -12.61
CA GLY A 173 9.65 4.51 -13.26
C GLY A 173 9.62 2.98 -13.06
N ARG A 174 10.79 2.32 -12.93
CA ARG A 174 10.85 0.90 -12.59
C ARG A 174 10.45 0.66 -11.13
N TYR A 175 10.89 1.52 -10.21
CA TYR A 175 10.49 1.48 -8.81
C TYR A 175 8.98 1.68 -8.65
N ALA A 176 8.41 2.71 -9.30
CA ALA A 176 6.98 2.96 -9.30
C ALA A 176 6.16 1.77 -9.85
N ARG A 177 6.62 1.14 -10.94
CA ARG A 177 5.97 -0.06 -11.50
C ARG A 177 6.08 -1.29 -10.60
N LEU A 178 7.18 -1.46 -9.87
CA LEU A 178 7.33 -2.53 -8.89
C LEU A 178 6.35 -2.35 -7.73
N HIS A 179 6.23 -1.13 -7.23
CA HIS A 179 5.30 -0.80 -6.16
C HIS A 179 3.84 -0.96 -6.61
N SER A 180 3.49 -0.55 -7.83
CA SER A 180 2.13 -0.70 -8.37
C SER A 180 1.75 -2.17 -8.63
N ARG A 181 2.72 -3.05 -8.93
CA ARG A 181 2.47 -4.49 -9.08
C ARG A 181 2.15 -5.19 -7.76
N LEU A 182 2.71 -4.70 -6.66
CA LEU A 182 2.39 -5.20 -5.32
C LEU A 182 1.03 -4.71 -4.82
N ALA A 183 0.53 -3.61 -5.40
CA ALA A 183 -0.77 -3.01 -5.06
C ALA A 183 -1.96 -3.57 -5.85
N GLN A 184 -1.74 -4.44 -6.86
CA GLN A 184 -2.83 -5.20 -7.49
C GLN A 184 -3.07 -6.47 -6.66
N PRO A 185 -4.23 -6.58 -5.97
CA PRO A 185 -4.62 -7.85 -5.37
C PRO A 185 -4.80 -8.85 -6.50
N ASP A 186 -4.20 -10.02 -6.36
CA ASP A 186 -4.35 -11.16 -7.24
C ASP A 186 -5.85 -11.52 -7.31
N HIS A 187 -6.57 -11.00 -8.32
CA HIS A 187 -7.98 -11.30 -8.57
C HIS A 187 -8.16 -12.53 -9.48
N ASP A 188 -7.07 -13.19 -9.87
CA ASP A 188 -7.08 -14.27 -10.85
C ASP A 188 -6.83 -15.65 -10.20
N ARG A 189 -7.57 -15.96 -9.13
CA ARG A 189 -7.74 -17.33 -8.63
C ARG A 189 -9.19 -17.60 -8.22
N VAL A 190 -10.05 -17.77 -9.20
CA VAL A 190 -11.31 -18.54 -9.10
C VAL A 190 -11.44 -19.42 -10.32
#